data_AF-A0A533YZT8-F1
#
_entry.id   AF-A0A533YZT8-F1
#
_cell.length_a   1.000
_cell.length_b   1.000
_cell.length_c   1.000
_cell.angle_alpha   90.00
_cell.angle_beta   90.00
_cell.angle_gamma   90.00
#
_symmetry.space_group_name_H-M   'P 1'
#
loop_
_entity.id
_entity.type
_entity.pdbx_description
1 polymer ?
#
loop_
_entity_poly.entity_id
_entity_poly.type
_entity_poly.pdbx_seq_one_letter_code
_entity_poly.pdbx_strand_id
1 'polypeptide(L)'
;MLGDPDHILLLGSHADKKAGMVRFDRFFPAQWEVSIVLAPELRGQRFGEELLTMAIQHFVSLHPEASLVAEIKRNNTASCRLFCALGFVREADDCELARYTLAKQEHK
;
A
#
# COMPACT_ATOMS: atom_id res chain seq x y z
N MET A 1 0.67 1.31 -19.39
CA MET A 1 -0.48 1.71 -20.23
C MET A 1 -1.76 1.56 -19.39
N LEU A 2 -2.84 2.30 -19.66
CA LEU A 2 -4.13 2.06 -19.00
C LEU A 2 -4.66 0.70 -19.45
N GLY A 3 -4.85 -0.25 -18.54
CA GLY A 3 -5.33 -1.62 -18.84
C GLY A 3 -4.28 -2.72 -18.70
N ASP A 4 -3.12 -2.43 -18.12
CA ASP A 4 -2.12 -3.45 -17.79
C ASP A 4 -2.59 -4.29 -16.58
N PRO A 5 -2.76 -5.62 -16.70
CA PRO A 5 -3.17 -6.46 -15.58
C PRO A 5 -2.13 -6.51 -14.45
N ASP A 6 -0.93 -6.00 -14.68
CA ASP A 6 0.14 -5.90 -13.69
C ASP A 6 0.15 -4.56 -12.96
N HIS A 7 -0.83 -3.68 -13.22
CA HIS A 7 -0.97 -2.38 -12.56
C HIS A 7 -2.42 -2.12 -12.13
N ILE A 8 -2.67 -2.07 -10.83
CA ILE A 8 -3.99 -1.75 -10.25
C ILE A 8 -3.93 -0.38 -9.57
N LEU A 9 -4.83 0.52 -9.95
CA LEU A 9 -4.95 1.84 -9.36
C LEU A 9 -6.30 2.02 -8.69
N LEU A 10 -6.32 2.19 -7.37
CA LEU A 10 -7.51 2.45 -6.58
C LEU A 10 -7.55 3.92 -6.18
N LEU A 11 -8.70 4.57 -6.37
CA LEU A 11 -8.94 5.95 -5.96
C LEU A 11 -9.86 5.96 -4.74
N GLY A 12 -9.39 6.56 -3.65
CA GLY A 12 -10.20 6.79 -2.47
C GLY A 12 -10.92 8.13 -2.57
N SER A 13 -12.19 8.17 -2.20
CA SER A 13 -12.97 9.41 -2.07
C SER A 13 -13.63 9.49 -0.70
N HIS A 14 -13.70 10.70 -0.14
CA HIS A 14 -14.41 10.99 1.10
C HIS A 14 -15.21 12.28 0.91
N ALA A 15 -16.52 12.24 1.19
CA ALA A 15 -17.45 13.37 0.99
C ALA A 15 -17.29 14.05 -0.39
N ASP A 16 -17.31 13.24 -1.46
CA ASP A 16 -17.14 13.65 -2.87
C ASP A 16 -15.80 14.32 -3.23
N LYS A 17 -14.82 14.31 -2.31
CA LYS A 17 -13.45 14.77 -2.56
C LYS A 17 -12.50 13.60 -2.72
N LYS A 18 -11.55 13.72 -3.65
CA LYS A 18 -10.47 12.74 -3.82
C LYS A 18 -9.63 12.70 -2.54
N ALA A 19 -9.72 11.59 -1.82
CA ALA A 19 -9.02 11.42 -0.56
C ALA A 19 -7.55 11.00 -0.78
N GLY A 20 -7.32 10.16 -1.79
CA GLY A 20 -6.01 9.65 -2.11
C GLY A 20 -6.06 8.59 -3.19
N MET A 21 -4.95 7.90 -3.33
CA MET A 21 -4.73 6.88 -4.34
C MET A 21 -3.83 5.80 -3.76
N VAL A 22 -4.17 4.54 -4.03
CA VAL A 22 -3.33 3.38 -3.73
C VAL A 22 -3.03 2.68 -5.06
N ARG A 23 -1.77 2.36 -5.30
CA ARG A 23 -1.35 1.66 -6.51
C ARG A 23 -0.69 0.34 -6.13
N PHE A 24 -1.02 -0.71 -6.87
CA PHE A 24 -0.36 -1.99 -6.82
C PHE A 24 0.32 -2.28 -8.16
N ASP A 25 1.61 -2.57 -8.12
CA ASP A 25 2.42 -2.86 -9.30
C ASP A 25 3.02 -4.27 -9.15
N ARG A 26 2.78 -5.18 -10.10
CA ARG A 26 3.32 -6.55 -10.01
C ARG A 26 4.82 -6.53 -10.27
N PHE A 27 5.59 -7.01 -9.30
CA PHE A 27 7.06 -7.09 -9.40
C PHE A 27 7.53 -8.51 -9.76
N PHE A 28 6.87 -9.53 -9.20
CA PHE A 28 7.04 -10.95 -9.52
C PHE A 28 5.68 -11.66 -9.54
N PRO A 29 5.56 -12.90 -10.08
CA PRO A 29 4.28 -13.58 -10.25
C PRO A 29 3.34 -13.55 -9.02
N ALA A 30 3.89 -13.57 -7.80
CA ALA A 30 3.14 -13.50 -6.53
C ALA A 30 3.65 -12.40 -5.57
N GLN A 31 4.35 -11.38 -6.08
CA GLN A 31 4.81 -10.25 -5.27
C GLN A 31 4.47 -8.94 -5.95
N TRP A 32 3.80 -8.07 -5.20
CA TRP A 32 3.32 -6.79 -5.69
C TRP A 32 3.83 -5.66 -4.81
N GLU A 33 4.31 -4.61 -5.45
CA GLU A 33 4.62 -3.35 -4.78
C GLU A 33 3.32 -2.59 -4.52
N VAL A 34 3.15 -2.06 -3.31
CA VAL A 34 2.04 -1.18 -2.94
C VAL A 34 2.58 0.20 -2.57
N SER A 35 1.96 1.23 -3.13
CA SER A 35 2.26 2.63 -2.83
C SER A 35 0.98 3.41 -2.55
N ILE A 36 1.07 4.41 -1.66
CA ILE A 36 -0.06 5.27 -1.28
C ILE A 36 0.31 6.75 -1.41
N VAL A 37 -0.62 7.54 -1.93
CA VAL A 37 -0.54 9.00 -1.96
C VAL A 37 -1.86 9.57 -1.43
N LEU A 38 -1.78 10.39 -0.39
CA LEU A 38 -2.92 11.13 0.16
C LEU A 38 -2.94 12.57 -0.35
N ALA A 39 -4.16 13.09 -0.52
CA ALA A 39 -4.37 14.52 -0.75
C ALA A 39 -3.75 15.32 0.43
N PRO A 40 -3.03 16.43 0.16
CA PRO A 40 -2.37 17.21 1.20
C PRO A 40 -3.29 17.61 2.36
N GLU A 41 -4.55 17.90 2.05
CA GLU A 41 -5.57 18.42 2.96
C GLU A 41 -6.08 17.37 3.96
N LEU A 42 -5.81 16.08 3.70
CA LEU A 42 -6.29 14.95 4.51
C LEU A 42 -5.17 14.23 5.27
N ARG A 43 -3.96 14.78 5.23
CA ARG A 43 -2.83 14.26 6.01
C ARG A 43 -3.07 14.48 7.51
N GLY A 44 -2.55 13.58 8.34
CA GLY A 44 -2.65 13.68 9.81
C GLY A 44 -4.01 13.33 10.40
N GLN A 45 -5.00 12.95 9.59
CA GLN A 45 -6.38 12.67 10.01
C GLN A 45 -6.75 11.18 9.93
N ARG A 46 -5.76 10.27 10.02
CA ARG A 46 -5.93 8.80 9.94
C ARG A 46 -6.54 8.22 8.66
N PHE A 47 -6.98 9.05 7.71
CA PHE A 47 -7.49 8.60 6.41
C PHE A 47 -6.51 7.70 5.63
N GLY A 48 -5.20 7.79 5.88
CA GLY A 48 -4.22 6.88 5.27
C GLY A 48 -4.38 5.43 5.70
N GLU A 49 -4.70 5.21 6.99
CA GLU A 49 -4.89 3.88 7.56
C GLU A 49 -6.14 3.23 6.96
N GLU A 50 -7.27 3.93 6.97
CA GLU A 50 -8.53 3.46 6.41
C GLU A 50 -8.42 3.21 4.90
N LEU A 51 -7.87 4.17 4.15
CA LEU A 51 -7.72 4.06 2.71
C LEU A 51 -6.87 2.85 2.32
N LEU A 52 -5.70 2.70 2.96
CA LEU A 52 -4.79 1.60 2.66
C LEU A 52 -5.35 0.25 3.12
N THR A 53 -6.05 0.20 4.25
CA THR A 53 -6.73 -1.01 4.73
C THR A 53 -7.77 -1.50 3.72
N MET A 54 -8.67 -0.62 3.28
CA MET A 54 -9.70 -0.97 2.30
C MET A 54 -9.07 -1.39 0.97
N ALA A 55 -8.01 -0.69 0.53
CA ALA A 55 -7.30 -1.02 -0.70
C ALA A 55 -6.64 -2.41 -0.62
N ILE A 56 -5.97 -2.74 0.49
CA ILE A 56 -5.33 -4.05 0.70
C ILE A 56 -6.39 -5.15 0.77
N GLN A 57 -7.50 -4.94 1.50
CA GLN A 57 -8.58 -5.92 1.57
C GLN A 57 -9.18 -6.21 0.19
N HIS A 58 -9.43 -5.17 -0.60
CA HIS A 58 -9.91 -5.32 -1.97
C HIS A 58 -8.88 -6.09 -2.83
N PHE A 59 -7.61 -5.70 -2.77
CA PHE A 59 -6.53 -6.37 -3.52
C PHE A 59 -6.40 -7.86 -3.14
N VAL A 60 -6.35 -8.19 -1.86
CA VAL A 60 -6.22 -9.58 -1.38
C VAL A 60 -7.44 -10.43 -1.77
N SER A 61 -8.64 -9.83 -1.87
CA SER A 61 -9.82 -10.57 -2.36
C SER A 61 -9.70 -10.99 -3.82
N LEU A 62 -8.93 -10.26 -4.63
CA LEU A 62 -8.68 -10.55 -6.04
C LEU A 62 -7.40 -11.38 -6.25
N HIS A 63 -6.42 -11.25 -5.35
CA HIS A 63 -5.11 -11.88 -5.41
C HIS A 63 -4.71 -12.50 -4.05
N PRO A 64 -5.42 -13.55 -3.58
CA PRO A 64 -5.21 -14.11 -2.25
C PRO A 64 -3.81 -14.74 -2.08
N GLU A 65 -3.18 -15.18 -3.17
CA GLU A 65 -1.83 -15.75 -3.18
C GLU A 65 -0.70 -14.70 -3.17
N ALA A 66 -1.03 -13.42 -3.36
CA ALA A 66 -0.03 -12.37 -3.48
C ALA A 66 0.54 -11.93 -2.12
N SER A 67 1.85 -11.65 -2.12
CA SER A 67 2.54 -10.92 -1.07
C SER A 67 2.66 -9.44 -1.48
N LEU A 68 2.65 -8.54 -0.49
CA LEU A 68 2.83 -7.11 -0.71
C LEU A 68 4.20 -6.64 -0.22
N VAL A 69 4.80 -5.71 -0.96
CA VAL A 69 6.03 -5.01 -0.62
C VAL A 69 5.78 -3.51 -0.71
N ALA A 70 6.41 -2.72 0.15
CA ALA A 70 6.45 -1.27 0.03
C ALA A 70 7.88 -0.76 0.24
N GLU A 71 8.31 0.14 -0.63
CA GLU A 71 9.59 0.84 -0.51
C GLU A 71 9.34 2.30 -0.13
N ILE A 72 9.83 2.68 1.05
CA ILE A 72 9.48 3.96 1.67
C ILE A 72 10.76 4.69 2.06
N LYS A 73 10.86 5.96 1.69
CA LYS A 73 11.95 6.83 2.18
C LYS A 73 11.98 6.82 3.70
N ARG A 74 13.17 6.58 4.29
CA ARG A 74 13.34 6.49 5.75
C ARG A 74 12.85 7.73 6.51
N ASN A 75 12.96 8.90 5.89
CA ASN A 75 12.51 10.17 6.46
C ASN A 75 10.99 10.37 6.40
N ASN A 76 10.25 9.54 5.65
CA ASN A 76 8.79 9.55 5.59
C ASN A 76 8.21 8.75 6.76
N THR A 77 8.46 9.26 7.97
CA THR A 77 8.07 8.61 9.24
C THR A 77 6.57 8.33 9.33
N ALA A 78 5.74 9.17 8.71
CA ALA A 78 4.30 8.96 8.63
C ALA A 78 3.95 7.68 7.86
N SER A 79 4.55 7.48 6.68
CA SER A 79 4.30 6.28 5.88
C SER A 79 4.91 5.04 6.53
N CYS A 80 6.14 5.14 7.06
CA CYS A 80 6.74 4.03 7.81
C CYS A 80 5.84 3.54 8.96
N ARG A 81 5.27 4.47 9.74
CA ARG A 81 4.33 4.13 10.83
C ARG A 81 3.03 3.52 10.31
N LEU A 82 2.49 4.07 9.23
CA LEU A 82 1.28 3.56 8.59
C LEU A 82 1.44 2.10 8.16
N PHE A 83 2.52 1.77 7.43
CA PHE A 83 2.75 0.40 6.98
C PHE A 83 2.99 -0.57 8.14
N CYS A 84 3.77 -0.18 9.16
CA CYS A 84 3.91 -0.99 10.38
C CYS A 84 2.57 -1.24 11.08
N ALA A 85 1.70 -0.23 11.19
CA ALA A 85 0.40 -0.36 11.85
C ALA A 85 -0.53 -1.35 11.12
N LEU A 86 -0.35 -1.52 9.81
CA LEU A 86 -1.10 -2.47 8.99
C LEU A 86 -0.44 -3.86 8.90
N GLY A 87 0.54 -4.14 9.77
CA GLY A 87 1.14 -5.46 9.90
C GLY A 87 2.29 -5.73 8.91
N PHE A 88 2.76 -4.72 8.17
CA PHE A 88 3.97 -4.91 7.39
C PHE A 88 5.19 -5.04 8.30
N VAL A 89 6.04 -6.01 7.99
CA VAL A 89 7.31 -6.23 8.68
C VAL A 89 8.41 -5.52 7.90
N ARG A 90 9.28 -4.80 8.62
CA ARG A 90 10.46 -4.17 8.03
C ARG A 90 11.54 -5.23 7.81
N GLU A 91 11.92 -5.49 6.56
CA GLU A 91 12.90 -6.55 6.23
C GLU A 91 14.32 -6.01 6.09
N ALA A 92 14.47 -4.85 5.44
CA ALA A 92 15.78 -4.27 5.16
C ALA A 92 15.70 -2.75 5.11
N ASP A 93 16.82 -2.12 5.44
CA ASP A 93 17.04 -0.70 5.21
C ASP A 93 18.39 -0.44 4.59
N ASP A 94 18.37 0.29 3.48
CA ASP A 94 19.56 0.94 2.98
C ASP A 94 19.65 2.36 3.59
N CYS A 95 20.57 3.19 3.10
CA CYS A 95 20.76 4.55 3.61
C CYS A 95 19.55 5.48 3.36
N GLU A 96 18.69 5.19 2.37
CA GLU A 96 17.64 6.08 1.88
C GLU A 96 16.23 5.49 1.98
N LEU A 97 16.07 4.20 1.70
CA LEU A 97 14.82 3.47 1.63
C LEU A 97 14.75 2.39 2.72
N ALA A 98 13.54 2.17 3.21
CA ALA A 98 13.18 1.05 4.06
C ALA A 98 12.17 0.18 3.31
N ARG A 99 12.44 -1.12 3.26
CA ARG A 99 11.60 -2.12 2.63
C ARG A 99 10.70 -2.79 3.67
N TYR A 100 9.41 -2.83 3.36
CA TYR A 100 8.37 -3.39 4.20
C TYR A 100 7.64 -4.49 3.44
N THR A 101 7.30 -5.60 4.11
CA THR A 101 6.58 -6.71 3.47
C THR A 101 5.39 -7.17 4.30
N LEU A 102 4.30 -7.52 3.62
CA LEU A 102 3.17 -8.21 4.19
C LEU A 102 3.07 -9.59 3.54
N ALA A 103 3.19 -10.63 4.36
CA ALA A 103 3.07 -12.01 3.93
C ALA A 103 1.66 -12.29 3.39
N LYS A 104 1.57 -13.25 2.46
CA LYS A 104 0.29 -13.79 1.97
C LYS A 104 -0.56 -14.25 3.15
N GLN A 105 -1.84 -13.93 3.12
CA GLN A 105 -2.79 -14.44 4.11
C GLN A 105 -3.11 -15.89 3.74
N GLU A 106 -2.61 -16.86 4.52
CA GLU A 106 -3.00 -18.26 4.33
C GLU A 106 -4.47 -18.42 4.69
N HIS A 107 -5.34 -18.52 3.68
CA HIS A 107 -6.68 -19.04 3.89
C HIS A 107 -6.54 -20.51 4.31
N LYS A 108 -6.88 -20.80 5.57
CA LYS A 108 -7.10 -22.15 6.07
C LYS A 108 -8.50 -22.63 5.72
#